data_AF-A0A670Z5A2-F1
#
_entry.id   AF-A0A670Z5A2-F1
#
_cell.length_a   1.000
_cell.length_b   1.000
_cell.length_c   1.000
_cell.angle_alpha   90.00
_cell.angle_beta   90.00
_cell.angle_gamma   90.00
#
_symmetry.space_group_name_H-M   'P 1'
#
loop_
_entity.id
_entity.type
_entity.pdbx_description
1 polymer ?
#
loop_
_entity_poly.entity_id
_entity_poly.type
_entity_poly.pdbx_seq_one_letter_code
_entity_poly.pdbx_strand_id
1 'polypeptide(L)' 'MGVTSLWQILEPVKQHVPLCSLKGKTLAVDLSIWVCEAQTEDMKLGLEKAQT' A
#
# COMPACT_ATOMS: atom_id res chain seq x y z
N MET A 1 4.30 -1.49 10.22
CA MET A 1 2.92 -2.01 10.31
C MET A 1 2.94 -3.52 10.53
N GLY A 2 1.94 -4.08 11.21
CA GLY A 2 1.84 -5.51 11.51
C GLY A 2 2.78 -6.00 12.62
N VAL A 3 2.84 -7.33 12.82
CA VAL A 3 3.68 -7.98 13.83
C VAL A 3 5.14 -8.03 13.36
N THR A 4 6.08 -7.68 14.24
CA THR A 4 7.52 -7.69 13.96
C THR A 4 7.99 -9.07 13.48
N SER A 5 8.76 -9.09 12.39
CA SER A 5 9.33 -10.29 11.75
C SER A 5 8.34 -11.29 11.15
N LEU A 6 7.02 -11.07 11.26
CA LEU A 6 6.02 -12.02 10.77
C LEU A 6 6.10 -12.23 9.26
N TRP A 7 6.32 -11.15 8.49
CA TRP A 7 6.36 -11.22 7.03
C TRP A 7 7.53 -12.05 6.50
N GLN A 8 8.71 -11.99 7.15
CA GLN A 8 9.87 -12.82 6.81
C GLN A 8 9.58 -14.31 7.05
N ILE A 9 8.85 -14.63 8.13
CA ILE A 9 8.44 -16.00 8.44
C ILE A 9 7.45 -16.53 7.40
N LEU A 10 6.53 -15.68 6.91
CA LEU A 10 5.51 -16.04 5.92
C LEU A 10 6.01 -16.02 4.47
N GLU A 11 7.23 -15.55 4.22
CA GLU A 11 7.82 -15.46 2.88
C GLU A 11 7.73 -16.76 2.05
N PRO A 12 7.98 -17.97 2.61
CA PRO A 12 7.94 -19.22 1.82
C PRO A 12 6.53 -19.63 1.36
N VAL A 13 5.47 -19.08 1.96
CA VAL A 13 4.08 -19.44 1.65
C VAL A 13 3.37 -18.41 0.78
N LYS A 14 4.03 -17.29 0.43
CA LYS A 14 3.41 -16.27 -0.43
C LYS A 14 3.20 -16.79 -1.83
N GLN A 15 2.13 -16.34 -2.47
CA GLN A 15 1.82 -16.66 -3.86
C GLN A 15 1.72 -15.38 -4.67
N HIS A 16 2.46 -15.31 -5.78
CA HIS A 16 2.29 -14.24 -6.75
C HIS A 16 1.05 -14.52 -7.59
N VAL A 17 0.10 -13.59 -7.59
CA VAL A 17 -1.20 -13.75 -8.25
C VAL A 17 -1.45 -12.54 -9.16
N PRO A 18 -1.70 -12.72 -10.47
CA PRO A 18 -1.96 -11.61 -11.37
C PRO A 18 -3.35 -11.00 -11.08
N LEU A 19 -3.48 -9.67 -11.20
CA LEU A 19 -4.73 -8.96 -10.89
C LEU A 19 -5.93 -9.48 -11.68
N CYS A 20 -5.73 -9.88 -12.94
CA CYS A 20 -6.81 -10.43 -13.78
C CYS A 20 -7.46 -11.69 -13.18
N SER A 21 -6.73 -12.47 -12.38
CA SER A 21 -7.27 -13.65 -11.70
C SER A 21 -8.21 -13.31 -10.52
N LEU A 22 -8.23 -12.05 -10.09
CA LEU A 22 -9.13 -11.55 -9.06
C LEU A 22 -10.48 -11.12 -9.62
N LYS A 23 -10.66 -11.13 -10.95
CA LYS A 23 -11.91 -10.73 -11.61
C LYS A 23 -13.10 -11.52 -11.07
N GLY A 24 -14.16 -10.79 -10.68
CA GLY A 24 -15.38 -11.38 -10.13
C GLY A 24 -15.32 -11.77 -8.65
N LYS A 25 -14.19 -11.53 -7.97
CA LYS A 25 -14.08 -11.67 -6.51
C LYS A 25 -14.38 -10.35 -5.82
N THR A 26 -15.09 -10.40 -4.70
CA THR A 26 -15.26 -9.25 -3.81
C THR A 26 -14.07 -9.20 -2.84
N LEU A 27 -13.38 -8.06 -2.78
CA LEU A 27 -12.22 -7.84 -1.91
C LEU A 27 -12.53 -6.70 -0.94
N ALA A 28 -12.25 -6.91 0.35
CA ALA A 28 -12.25 -5.83 1.32
C ALA A 28 -10.92 -5.06 1.23
N VAL A 29 -11.00 -3.73 1.34
CA VAL A 29 -9.84 -2.84 1.26
C VAL A 29 -9.78 -2.04 2.56
N ASP A 30 -8.64 -2.08 3.24
CA ASP A 30 -8.37 -1.21 4.40
C ASP A 30 -7.89 0.16 3.91
N LEU A 31 -8.75 1.16 4.02
CA LEU A 31 -8.48 2.53 3.56
C LEU A 31 -7.61 3.34 4.53
N SER A 32 -7.45 2.90 5.79
CA SER A 32 -6.72 3.67 6.80
C SER A 32 -5.24 3.85 6.44
N ILE A 33 -4.65 2.81 5.84
CA ILE A 33 -3.25 2.80 5.39
C ILE A 33 -3.08 3.71 4.15
N TRP A 34 -4.03 3.68 3.20
CA TRP A 34 -3.94 4.45 1.96
C TRP A 34 -3.89 5.96 2.20
N VAL A 35 -4.67 6.46 3.17
CA VAL A 35 -4.64 7.87 3.53
C VAL A 35 -3.29 8.27 4.11
N CYS A 36 -2.75 7.48 5.03
CA CYS A 36 -1.43 7.73 5.63
C CYS A 36 -0.29 7.66 4.59
N GLU A 37 -0.33 6.69 3.69
CA GLU A 37 0.66 6.54 2.61
C GLU A 37 0.59 7.68 1.61
N ALA A 38 -0.61 8.05 1.13
CA ALA A 38 -0.78 9.17 0.20
C ALA A 38 -0.32 10.51 0.79
N GLN A 39 -0.56 10.75 2.09
CA GLN A 39 -0.07 11.95 2.77
C GLN A 39 1.45 11.95 2.97
N THR A 40 2.07 10.77 3.02
CA THR A 40 3.53 10.65 3.11
C THR A 40 4.20 10.91 1.74
N GLU A 41 3.50 10.63 0.64
CA GLU A 41 3.99 10.84 -0.73
C GLU A 41 3.74 12.27 -1.28
N ASP A 42 2.96 13.12 -0.59
CA ASP A 42 2.58 14.47 -1.06
C ASP A 42 3.28 15.67 -0.38
N MET A 43 4.40 15.47 0.33
CA MET A 43 5.30 16.58 0.72
C MET A 43 6.42 16.83 -0.32
N LYS A 44 6.13 16.71 -1.62
CA LYS A 44 7.10 17.11 -2.67
C LYS A 44 6.53 17.94 -3.83
N LEU A 45 5.22 17.95 -4.10
CA LEU A 45 4.68 18.74 -5.22
C LEU A 45 4.09 20.11 -4.82
N GLY A 46 3.81 20.34 -3.53
CA GLY A 46 3.12 21.55 -3.04
C GLY A 46 4.01 22.70 -2.56
N LEU A 47 5.31 22.49 -2.36
CA LEU A 47 6.22 23.52 -1.81
C LEU A 47 7.07 24.25 -2.87
N GLU A 48 7.20 23.76 -4.10
CA GLU A 48 7.93 24.48 -5.17
C GLU A 48 7.10 25.61 -5.82
N LYS A 49 5.78 25.66 -5.59
CA LYS A 49 4.89 26.68 -6.18
C LYS A 49 4.63 27.87 -5.25
N ALA A 50 5.17 27.87 -4.02
CA ALA A 50 4.96 28.92 -3.03
C ALA A 50 6.14 29.91 -2.89
N GLN A 51 7.13 29.85 -3.79
CA GLN A 51 8.30 30.76 -3.82
C GLN A 51 8.55 31.37 -5.21
N THR A 52 7.49 31.72 -5.96
CA THR A 52 7.61 32.56 -7.17
C THR A 52 6.68 33.75 -7.06
#